data_AF-A0A7Y9KZE5-F1
#
_entry.id   AF-A0A7Y9KZE5-F1
#
_cell.length_a   1.000
_cell.length_b   1.000
_cell.length_c   1.000
_cell.angle_alpha   90.00
_cell.angle_beta   90.00
_cell.angle_gamma   90.00
#
_symmetry.space_group_name_H-M   'P 1'
#
loop_
_entity.id
_entity.type
_entity.pdbx_description
1 polymer ?
#
loop_
_entity_poly.entity_id
_entity_poly.type
_entity_poly.pdbx_seq_one_letter_code
_entity_poly.pdbx_strand_id
1 'polypeptide(L)'
;MSAQSQRLNVVASNLANADSATSASGEAYRARQVVFEATTPTNGGASTGVRVKQVVEDQSPMKMVYDPKHPAADENGYVTMPNVNVVDEMVNMLSASRSYQNNVETMNAAKTLLLKTLTIGQN
;
A
#
# COMPACT_ATOMS: atom_id res chain seq x y z
N MET A 1 4.66 -9.29 -8.19
CA MET A 1 5.53 -8.65 -7.15
C MET A 1 5.41 -7.13 -7.14
N SER A 2 5.44 -6.44 -8.28
CA SER A 2 5.32 -4.97 -8.36
C SER A 2 4.09 -4.40 -7.64
N ALA A 3 2.94 -5.10 -7.71
CA ALA A 3 1.71 -4.65 -7.10
C ALA A 3 1.77 -4.53 -5.56
N GLN A 4 2.43 -5.48 -4.88
CA GLN A 4 2.57 -5.43 -3.41
C GLN A 4 3.64 -4.41 -2.98
N SER A 5 4.71 -4.25 -3.76
CA SER A 5 5.70 -3.18 -3.53
C SER A 5 5.06 -1.79 -3.66
N GLN A 6 4.19 -1.59 -4.65
CA GLN A 6 3.45 -0.34 -4.79
C GLN A 6 2.46 -0.11 -3.63
N ARG A 7 1.78 -1.16 -3.14
CA ARG A 7 0.96 -1.07 -1.92
C ARG A 7 1.79 -0.63 -0.72
N LEU A 8 2.96 -1.22 -0.52
CA LEU A 8 3.86 -0.83 0.56
C LEU A 8 4.28 0.63 0.48
N ASN A 9 4.60 1.13 -0.72
CA ASN A 9 4.95 2.55 -0.90
C ASN A 9 3.78 3.48 -0.58
N VAL A 10 2.56 3.13 -0.98
CA VAL A 10 1.36 3.92 -0.68
C VAL A 10 1.05 3.93 0.82
N VAL A 11 1.10 2.78 1.47
CA VAL A 11 0.90 2.65 2.91
C VAL A 11 1.96 3.42 3.70
N ALA A 12 3.24 3.32 3.31
CA ALA A 12 4.32 4.08 3.92
C ALA A 12 4.12 5.59 3.76
N SER A 13 3.65 6.03 2.58
CA SER A 13 3.32 7.44 2.37
C SER A 13 2.13 7.89 3.23
N ASN A 14 1.11 7.05 3.43
CA ASN A 14 -0.01 7.40 4.30
C ASN A 14 0.44 7.52 5.75
N LEU A 15 1.25 6.57 6.23
CA LEU A 15 1.78 6.58 7.60
C LEU A 15 2.67 7.81 7.85
N ALA A 16 3.53 8.16 6.89
CA ALA A 16 4.40 9.34 7.01
C ALA A 16 3.63 10.66 7.07
N ASN A 17 2.45 10.72 6.46
CA ASN A 17 1.60 11.91 6.46
C ASN A 17 0.43 11.82 7.43
N ALA A 18 0.32 10.75 8.25
CA ALA A 18 -0.82 10.53 9.13
C ALA A 18 -0.93 11.61 10.23
N ASP A 19 0.22 12.10 10.69
CA ASP A 19 0.32 13.15 11.72
C ASP A 19 0.53 14.55 11.12
N SER A 20 0.52 14.68 9.79
CA SER A 20 0.75 15.97 9.12
C SER A 20 -0.55 16.73 8.94
N ALA A 21 -0.76 17.76 9.76
CA ALA A 21 -1.91 18.66 9.66
C ALA A 21 -1.90 19.52 8.38
N THR A 22 -0.75 19.68 7.72
CA THR A 22 -0.61 20.48 6.50
C THR A 22 0.10 19.70 5.39
N SER A 23 -0.48 19.70 4.20
CA SER A 23 0.18 19.32 2.94
C SER A 23 0.89 20.56 2.35
N ALA A 24 1.76 20.34 1.36
CA ALA A 24 2.36 21.40 0.56
C ALA A 24 1.32 22.32 -0.12
N SER A 25 0.08 21.87 -0.27
CA SER A 25 -1.06 22.63 -0.80
C SER A 25 -1.84 23.43 0.25
N GLY A 26 -1.49 23.32 1.54
CA GLY A 26 -2.21 23.95 2.65
C GLY A 26 -3.44 23.17 3.14
N GLU A 27 -3.84 22.10 2.45
CA GLU A 27 -4.93 21.21 2.87
C GLU A 27 -4.40 19.98 3.62
N ALA A 28 -5.24 19.31 4.42
CA ALA A 28 -4.85 18.10 5.12
C ALA A 28 -4.64 16.92 4.13
N TYR A 29 -3.70 16.02 4.45
CA TYR A 29 -3.40 14.88 3.60
C TYR A 29 -4.58 13.90 3.52
N ARG A 30 -4.92 13.44 2.31
CA ARG A 30 -5.92 12.39 2.10
C ARG A 30 -5.24 11.03 1.94
N ALA A 31 -5.72 10.04 2.68
CA ALA A 31 -5.25 8.67 2.58
C ALA A 31 -5.39 8.18 1.13
N ARG A 32 -4.37 7.48 0.64
CA ARG A 32 -4.35 6.90 -0.71
C ARG A 32 -4.48 5.39 -0.64
N GLN A 33 -5.28 4.80 -1.51
CA GLN A 33 -5.49 3.35 -1.59
C GLN A 33 -5.16 2.82 -2.97
N VAL A 34 -4.56 1.63 -3.03
CA VAL A 34 -4.26 0.93 -4.30
C VAL A 34 -5.44 0.06 -4.71
N VAL A 35 -5.94 0.29 -5.93
CA VAL A 35 -6.95 -0.58 -6.56
C VAL A 35 -6.23 -1.64 -7.37
N PHE A 36 -6.46 -2.90 -7.03
CA PHE A 36 -5.93 -4.04 -7.76
C PHE A 36 -6.88 -4.46 -8.88
N GLU A 37 -6.32 -4.89 -10.01
CA GLU A 37 -7.04 -5.52 -11.10
C GLU A 37 -6.41 -6.88 -11.39
N ALA A 38 -7.27 -7.90 -11.52
CA ALA A 38 -6.87 -9.22 -11.93
C ALA A 38 -6.53 -9.18 -13.42
N THR A 39 -5.31 -9.57 -13.78
CA THR A 39 -4.94 -9.74 -15.18
C THR A 39 -5.44 -11.10 -15.63
N THR A 40 -6.46 -11.11 -16.49
CA THR A 40 -6.94 -12.33 -17.16
C THR A 40 -5.85 -12.81 -18.13
N PRO A 41 -5.42 -14.07 -18.06
CA PRO A 41 -4.36 -14.56 -18.95
C PRO A 41 -4.90 -14.64 -20.39
N THR A 42 -4.41 -13.77 -21.27
CA THR A 42 -4.81 -13.74 -22.69
C THR A 42 -4.14 -14.82 -23.54
N ASN A 43 -3.26 -15.67 -22.98
CA ASN A 43 -2.60 -16.76 -23.69
C ASN A 43 -2.15 -17.86 -22.72
N GLY A 44 -3.04 -18.81 -22.36
CA GLY A 44 -2.71 -20.15 -21.83
C GLY A 44 -1.77 -20.27 -20.61
N GLY A 45 -1.32 -19.17 -20.01
CA GLY A 45 -0.37 -19.13 -18.91
C GLY A 45 -1.08 -19.31 -17.57
N ALA A 46 -0.59 -20.27 -16.77
CA ALA A 46 -1.21 -20.74 -15.54
C ALA A 46 -1.08 -19.78 -14.33
N SER A 47 -1.12 -18.46 -14.50
CA SER A 47 -1.12 -17.54 -13.36
C SER A 47 -2.01 -16.32 -13.58
N THR A 48 -3.07 -16.22 -12.79
CA THR A 48 -3.83 -14.97 -12.61
C THR A 48 -2.94 -14.01 -11.79
N GLY A 49 -2.32 -13.06 -12.47
CA GLY A 49 -1.51 -12.01 -11.83
C GLY A 49 -2.40 -10.86 -11.34
N VAL A 50 -2.01 -10.22 -10.24
CA VAL A 50 -2.62 -8.94 -9.81
C VAL A 50 -1.72 -7.79 -10.21
N ARG A 51 -2.29 -6.76 -10.85
CA ARG A 51 -1.62 -5.50 -11.18
C ARG A 51 -2.33 -4.36 -10.45
N VAL A 52 -1.59 -3.29 -10.12
CA VAL A 52 -2.22 -2.05 -9.64
C VAL A 52 -2.80 -1.31 -10.83
N LYS A 53 -4.11 -1.09 -10.80
CA LYS A 53 -4.85 -0.33 -11.82
C LYS A 53 -4.65 1.16 -11.61
N GLN A 54 -4.81 1.62 -10.38
CA GLN A 54 -4.70 3.03 -10.00
C GLN A 54 -4.55 3.18 -8.48
N VAL A 55 -4.03 4.34 -8.08
CA VAL A 55 -4.04 4.80 -6.68
C VAL A 55 -5.16 5.84 -6.57
N VAL A 56 -6.15 5.58 -5.72
CA VAL A 56 -7.29 6.47 -5.49
C VAL A 56 -7.16 7.14 -4.13
N GLU A 57 -7.64 8.38 -4.02
CA GLU A 57 -7.76 9.07 -2.73
C GLU A 57 -9.03 8.66 -2.01
N ASP A 58 -8.92 8.46 -0.70
CA ASP A 58 -10.03 8.12 0.16
C ASP A 58 -10.99 9.31 0.27
N GLN A 59 -12.26 9.06 -0.07
CA GLN A 59 -13.34 10.04 -0.05
C GLN A 59 -13.96 10.21 1.35
N SER A 60 -13.48 9.48 2.34
CA SER A 60 -13.94 9.58 3.73
C SER A 60 -13.70 10.99 4.30
N PRO A 61 -14.62 11.51 5.13
CA PRO A 61 -14.48 12.84 5.72
C PRO A 61 -13.18 12.94 6.54
N MET A 62 -12.52 14.09 6.43
CA MET A 62 -11.32 14.41 7.20
C MET A 62 -11.67 14.60 8.67
N LYS A 63 -10.73 14.28 9.56
CA LYS A 63 -10.95 14.40 11.00
C LYS A 63 -10.74 15.84 11.42
N MET A 64 -11.75 16.48 12.01
CA MET A 64 -11.58 17.80 12.62
C MET A 64 -11.21 17.62 14.09
N VAL A 65 -10.06 18.13 14.50
CA VAL A 65 -9.59 18.08 15.89
C VAL A 65 -9.57 19.50 16.43
N TYR A 66 -10.19 19.73 17.57
CA TYR A 66 -10.15 21.03 18.22
C TYR A 66 -8.78 21.21 18.89
N ASP A 67 -7.95 22.09 18.33
CA ASP A 67 -6.67 22.50 18.90
C ASP A 67 -6.41 23.98 18.58
N PRO A 68 -6.91 24.91 19.43
CA PRO A 68 -6.80 26.34 19.21
C PRO A 68 -5.37 26.89 19.36
N LYS A 69 -4.39 26.08 19.81
CA LYS A 69 -2.98 26.49 19.90
C LYS A 69 -2.18 26.07 18.67
N HIS A 70 -2.79 25.32 17.74
CA HIS A 70 -2.11 24.83 16.54
C HIS A 70 -1.99 25.95 15.49
N PRO A 71 -0.83 26.13 14.84
CA PRO A 71 -0.64 27.18 13.83
C PRO A 71 -1.50 27.00 12.56
N ALA A 72 -2.10 25.83 12.38
CA ALA A 72 -2.98 25.48 11.27
C ALA A 72 -4.47 25.40 11.67
N ALA A 73 -4.84 25.95 12.83
CA ALA A 73 -6.23 26.00 13.28
C ALA A 73 -7.03 27.08 12.50
N ASP A 74 -8.29 26.80 12.19
CA ASP A 74 -9.20 27.80 11.61
C ASP A 74 -9.61 28.88 12.65
N GLU A 75 -10.44 29.84 12.23
CA GLU A 75 -10.97 30.91 13.08
C GLU A 75 -11.73 30.40 14.33
N ASN A 76 -12.23 29.17 14.30
CA ASN A 76 -12.95 28.50 15.38
C ASN A 76 -12.06 27.58 16.22
N GLY A 77 -10.75 27.48 15.93
CA GLY A 77 -9.79 26.66 16.67
C GLY A 77 -9.74 25.19 16.23
N TYR A 78 -10.30 24.84 15.07
CA TYR A 78 -10.27 23.47 14.56
C TYR A 78 -9.13 23.25 13.56
N VAL A 79 -8.44 22.14 13.71
CA VAL A 79 -7.40 21.65 12.80
C VAL A 79 -7.98 20.51 11.97
N THR A 80 -7.85 20.62 10.65
CA THR A 80 -8.18 19.51 9.75
C THR A 80 -7.02 18.53 9.76
N MET A 81 -7.27 17.33 10.31
CA MET A 81 -6.32 16.23 10.33
C MET A 81 -6.61 15.25 9.19
N PRO A 82 -5.57 14.57 8.69
CA PRO A 82 -5.71 13.50 7.70
C PRO A 82 -6.75 12.44 8.11
N ASN A 83 -7.45 11.88 7.13
CA ASN A 83 -8.36 10.74 7.34
C ASN A 83 -7.62 9.40 7.48
N VAL A 84 -6.31 9.42 7.71
CA VAL A 84 -5.47 8.22 7.85
C VAL A 84 -5.72 7.57 9.21
N ASN A 85 -5.98 6.26 9.22
CA ASN A 85 -5.94 5.46 10.44
C ASN A 85 -4.62 4.70 10.51
N VAL A 86 -3.73 5.15 11.41
CA VAL A 86 -2.41 4.55 11.61
C VAL A 86 -2.50 3.05 11.91
N VAL A 87 -3.51 2.61 12.68
CA VAL A 87 -3.70 1.19 13.01
C VAL A 87 -3.98 0.37 11.76
N ASP A 88 -4.92 0.82 10.93
CA ASP A 88 -5.29 0.13 9.70
C ASP A 88 -4.13 0.12 8.69
N GLU A 89 -3.39 1.23 8.59
CA GLU A 89 -2.22 1.33 7.71
C GLU A 89 -1.07 0.41 8.16
N MET A 90 -0.82 0.27 9.47
CA MET A 90 0.18 -0.67 9.97
C MET A 90 -0.22 -2.13 9.67
N VAL A 91 -1.51 -2.47 9.79
CA VAL A 91 -2.00 -3.81 9.42
C VAL A 91 -1.86 -4.03 7.90
N ASN A 92 -2.19 -3.04 7.09
CA ASN A 92 -2.00 -3.08 5.64
C ASN A 92 -0.51 -3.26 5.27
N MET A 93 0.40 -2.56 5.96
CA MET A 93 1.84 -2.68 5.75
C MET A 93 2.31 -4.10 6.07
N LEU A 94 1.88 -4.65 7.21
CA LEU A 94 2.23 -6.00 7.63
C LEU A 94 1.72 -7.05 6.64
N SER A 95 0.45 -6.92 6.21
CA SER A 95 -0.16 -7.81 5.23
C SER A 95 0.58 -7.77 3.89
N ALA A 96 0.92 -6.57 3.40
CA ALA A 96 1.64 -6.38 2.15
C ALA A 96 3.08 -6.90 2.23
N SER A 97 3.77 -6.68 3.36
CA SER A 97 5.13 -7.18 3.60
C SER A 97 5.18 -8.70 3.62
N ARG A 98 4.28 -9.35 4.37
CA ARG A 98 4.16 -10.82 4.38
C ARG A 98 3.83 -11.37 2.99
N SER A 99 2.92 -10.72 2.25
CA SER A 99 2.59 -11.12 0.87
C SER A 99 3.79 -10.99 -0.07
N TYR A 100 4.62 -9.96 0.10
CA TYR A 100 5.85 -9.81 -0.67
C TYR A 100 6.87 -10.91 -0.32
N GLN A 101 7.09 -11.16 0.97
CA GLN A 101 7.99 -12.23 1.45
C GLN A 101 7.57 -13.60 0.93
N ASN A 102 6.29 -13.96 1.06
CA ASN A 102 5.75 -15.24 0.57
C ASN A 102 5.92 -15.39 -0.95
N ASN A 103 5.73 -14.31 -1.72
CA ASN A 103 5.94 -14.34 -3.17
C ASN A 103 7.41 -14.57 -3.54
N VAL A 104 8.35 -14.00 -2.77
CA VAL A 104 9.78 -14.23 -2.98
C VAL A 104 10.16 -15.67 -2.60
N GLU A 105 9.65 -16.16 -1.47
CA GLU A 105 9.91 -17.52 -1.00
C GLU A 105 9.38 -18.59 -1.97
N THR A 106 8.14 -18.44 -2.45
CA THR A 106 7.55 -19.35 -3.44
C THR A 106 8.34 -19.38 -4.75
N MET A 107 8.84 -18.22 -5.22
CA MET A 107 9.72 -18.15 -6.39
C MET A 107 11.06 -18.83 -6.16
N ASN A 108 11.66 -18.67 -4.98
CA ASN A 108 12.90 -19.35 -4.60
C ASN A 108 12.70 -20.87 -4.47
N ALA A 109 11.56 -21.31 -3.93
CA ALA A 109 11.19 -22.71 -3.87
C ALA A 109 11.03 -23.30 -5.28
N ALA A 110 10.31 -22.61 -6.17
CA ALA A 110 10.16 -23.02 -7.57
C ALA A 110 11.51 -23.09 -8.30
N LYS A 111 12.38 -22.10 -8.10
CA LYS A 111 13.75 -22.09 -8.65
C LYS A 111 14.56 -23.29 -8.15
N THR A 112 14.51 -23.58 -6.86
CA THR A 112 15.19 -24.74 -6.25
C THR A 112 14.70 -26.05 -6.84
N LEU A 113 13.37 -26.20 -7.00
CA LEU A 113 12.78 -27.39 -7.61
C LEU A 113 13.24 -27.55 -9.07
N LEU A 114 13.18 -26.48 -9.87
CA LEU A 114 13.65 -26.49 -11.27
C LEU A 114 15.12 -26.89 -11.38
N LEU A 115 16.00 -26.33 -10.55
CA LEU A 115 17.43 -26.67 -10.53
C LEU A 115 17.65 -28.15 -10.17
N LYS A 116 16.95 -28.66 -9.15
CA LYS A 116 17.01 -30.09 -8.80
C LYS A 116 16.52 -30.99 -9.93
N THR A 117 15.48 -30.59 -10.64
CA THR A 117 14.94 -31.34 -11.78
C THR A 117 15.95 -31.39 -12.93
N LEU A 118 16.63 -30.26 -13.21
CA LEU A 118 17.68 -30.19 -14.24
C LEU A 118 18.87 -31.09 -13.90
N THR A 119 19.29 -31.15 -12.63
CA THR A 119 20.39 -32.04 -12.20
C THR A 119 20.04 -33.52 -12.29
N ILE A 120 18.75 -33.89 -12.17
CA ILE A 120 18.31 -35.29 -12.33
C ILE A 120 18.33 -35.70 -13.81
N GLY A 121 18.04 -34.78 -14.74
CA GLY A 121 18.02 -35.06 -16.18
C GLY A 121 19.39 -35.02 -16.88
N GLN A 122 20.48 -34.71 -16.16
CA GLN A 122 21.85 -34.68 -16.68
C GLN A 122 22.66 -35.96 -16.39
N ASN A 123 22.10 -36.89 -15.62
CA ASN A 123 22.62 -38.25 -15.42
C ASN A 123 21.80 -39.26 -16.22
#